data_AF-A0A6L7A755-F1
#
_entry.id   AF-A0A6L7A755-F1
#
_cell.length_a   1.000
_cell.length_b   1.000
_cell.length_c   1.000
_cell.angle_alpha   90.00
_cell.angle_beta   90.00
_cell.angle_gamma   90.00
#
_symmetry.space_group_name_H-M   'P 1'
#
loop_
_entity.id
_entity.type
_entity.pdbx_description
1 polymer ?
#
loop_
_entity_poly.entity_id
_entity_poly.type
_entity_poly.pdbx_seq_one_letter_code
_entity_poly.pdbx_strand_id
1 'polypeptide(L)'
;MKDNSLAECIRSGLKDVVSDNLISGSLITKGSPGQGSWATVPWIGLFDTTMSVSAAKRFDIVYLFSPDMKYVYLSLNQGWTFFKEAYGKNAENNISKVSKYWQNTLANRTDRMTVAPIDLTSSLLKKNDMVLGYELSNILSIRYDKDNLPSNAQLLTDLKYMLFCLNEIKSELINEKDIGQSIAYILSLNLSSLFLKKNSIQQIAQKYPKSRFMKRI
;
A
#
# COMPACT_ATOMS: atom_id res chain seq x y z
N MET A 1 -18.98 -6.21 22.92
CA MET A 1 -19.00 -5.74 21.52
C MET A 1 -20.24 -6.15 20.73
N LYS A 2 -21.02 -7.13 21.21
CA LYS A 2 -22.40 -7.34 20.75
C LYS A 2 -23.23 -6.10 21.15
N ASP A 3 -24.15 -5.66 20.29
CA ASP A 3 -25.04 -4.51 20.49
C ASP A 3 -24.36 -3.12 20.52
N ASN A 4 -23.15 -3.00 19.93
CA ASN A 4 -22.50 -1.70 19.73
C ASN A 4 -22.70 -1.22 18.28
N SER A 5 -23.45 -0.12 18.11
CA SER A 5 -23.84 0.42 16.80
C SER A 5 -22.65 0.81 15.92
N LEU A 6 -21.58 1.39 16.49
CA LEU A 6 -20.37 1.72 15.73
C LEU A 6 -19.65 0.45 15.25
N ALA A 7 -19.54 -0.56 16.12
CA ALA A 7 -18.94 -1.83 15.74
C ALA A 7 -19.75 -2.53 14.64
N GLU A 8 -21.08 -2.44 14.67
CA GLU A 8 -21.96 -2.94 13.61
C GLU A 8 -21.77 -2.18 12.30
N CYS A 9 -21.72 -0.84 12.35
CA CYS A 9 -21.42 -0.01 11.19
C CYS A 9 -20.07 -0.39 10.54
N ILE A 10 -19.02 -0.56 11.34
CA ILE A 10 -17.71 -1.02 10.82
C ILE A 10 -17.83 -2.41 10.20
N ARG A 11 -18.54 -3.36 10.83
CA ARG A 11 -18.72 -4.72 10.27
C ARG A 11 -19.43 -4.72 8.92
N SER A 12 -20.39 -3.83 8.72
CA SER A 12 -21.09 -3.65 7.43
C SER A 12 -20.15 -3.17 6.32
N GLY A 13 -18.98 -2.63 6.67
CA GLY A 13 -18.01 -2.10 5.71
C GLY A 13 -18.59 -0.87 5.00
N LEU A 14 -18.47 -0.84 3.68
CA LEU A 14 -19.02 0.23 2.84
C LEU A 14 -20.41 -0.09 2.28
N LYS A 15 -21.03 -1.21 2.68
CA LYS A 15 -22.40 -1.55 2.27
C LYS A 15 -23.34 -0.45 2.73
N ASP A 16 -24.33 -0.14 1.90
CA ASP A 16 -25.37 0.88 2.16
C ASP A 16 -24.85 2.33 2.28
N VAL A 17 -23.53 2.55 2.26
CA VAL A 17 -22.90 3.89 2.34
C VAL A 17 -22.46 4.39 0.96
N VAL A 18 -22.10 3.48 0.06
CA VAL A 18 -21.80 3.79 -1.34
C VAL A 18 -22.73 3.02 -2.26
N SER A 19 -22.99 3.55 -3.45
CA SER A 19 -23.88 2.91 -4.42
C SER A 19 -23.37 1.52 -4.81
N ASP A 20 -24.28 0.57 -4.98
CA ASP A 20 -23.97 -0.78 -5.45
C ASP A 20 -23.11 -0.78 -6.72
N ASN A 21 -23.33 0.18 -7.63
CA ASN A 21 -22.52 0.32 -8.84
C ASN A 21 -21.02 0.51 -8.56
N LEU A 22 -20.65 1.18 -7.46
CA LEU A 22 -19.25 1.39 -7.07
C LEU A 22 -18.59 0.12 -6.55
N ILE A 23 -19.34 -0.73 -5.83
CA ILE A 23 -18.87 -2.02 -5.29
C ILE A 23 -19.40 -3.19 -6.16
N SER A 24 -19.76 -2.93 -7.41
CA SER A 24 -20.27 -3.96 -8.30
C SER A 24 -19.14 -4.81 -8.89
N GLY A 25 -19.49 -5.99 -9.41
CA GLY A 25 -18.53 -6.87 -10.07
C GLY A 25 -17.60 -7.59 -9.09
N SER A 26 -16.30 -7.33 -9.19
CA SER A 26 -15.28 -8.05 -8.42
C SER A 26 -14.91 -7.40 -7.09
N LEU A 27 -15.43 -6.22 -6.77
CA LEU A 27 -15.13 -5.55 -5.51
C LEU A 27 -16.01 -6.10 -4.37
N ILE A 28 -15.39 -6.36 -3.22
CA ILE A 28 -16.10 -6.70 -1.99
C ILE A 28 -15.64 -5.78 -0.86
N THR A 29 -16.55 -5.44 0.04
CA THR A 29 -16.22 -4.69 1.25
C THR A 29 -16.42 -5.55 2.50
N LYS A 30 -15.52 -5.37 3.47
CA LYS A 30 -15.59 -5.97 4.81
C LYS A 30 -15.04 -4.96 5.81
N GLY A 31 -15.47 -5.03 7.05
CA GLY A 31 -14.75 -4.33 8.12
C GLY A 31 -14.64 -5.18 9.37
N SER A 32 -13.68 -4.81 10.20
CA SER A 32 -13.41 -5.46 11.48
C SER A 32 -13.25 -4.40 12.56
N PRO A 33 -14.22 -4.29 13.49
CA PRO A 33 -14.01 -3.56 14.73
C PRO A 33 -13.14 -4.36 15.72
N GLY A 34 -12.80 -5.61 15.41
CA GLY A 34 -12.22 -6.60 16.30
C GLY A 34 -13.14 -7.81 16.49
N GLN A 35 -12.62 -8.87 17.14
CA GLN A 35 -13.36 -10.09 17.45
C GLN A 35 -13.41 -10.28 18.98
N GLY A 36 -14.60 -10.17 19.58
CA GLY A 36 -14.79 -10.23 21.04
C GLY A 36 -14.48 -8.92 21.77
N SER A 37 -13.31 -8.32 21.52
CA SER A 37 -12.90 -6.98 21.95
C SER A 37 -12.58 -6.06 20.77
N TRP A 38 -12.50 -4.75 21.02
CA TRP A 38 -12.05 -3.78 20.02
C TRP A 38 -10.64 -4.13 19.55
N ALA A 39 -10.44 -4.18 18.23
CA ALA A 39 -9.11 -4.22 17.64
C ALA A 39 -8.34 -2.95 18.02
N THR A 40 -7.02 -3.06 18.14
CA THR A 40 -6.16 -1.87 18.34
C THR A 40 -6.30 -0.88 17.18
N VAL A 41 -6.44 -1.38 15.96
CA VAL A 41 -6.75 -0.59 14.76
C VAL A 41 -7.95 -1.25 14.10
N PRO A 42 -9.16 -0.76 14.35
CA PRO A 42 -10.33 -1.12 13.57
C PRO A 42 -10.15 -0.71 12.11
N TRP A 43 -10.83 -1.39 11.21
CA TRP A 43 -10.69 -1.09 9.78
C TRP A 43 -11.93 -1.41 8.96
N ILE A 44 -12.06 -0.72 7.83
CA ILE A 44 -13.00 -1.04 6.75
C ILE A 44 -12.18 -1.17 5.46
N GLY A 45 -12.26 -2.31 4.79
CA GLY A 45 -11.54 -2.59 3.57
C GLY A 45 -12.47 -2.71 2.36
N LEU A 46 -11.92 -2.35 1.21
CA LEU A 46 -12.46 -2.58 -0.12
C LEU A 46 -11.43 -3.40 -0.91
N PHE A 47 -11.86 -4.55 -1.39
CA PHE A 47 -10.99 -5.59 -1.90
C PHE A 47 -11.43 -6.03 -3.29
N ASP A 48 -10.51 -6.11 -4.24
CA ASP A 48 -10.76 -6.74 -5.54
C ASP A 48 -10.56 -8.26 -5.44
N THR A 49 -11.62 -9.02 -5.74
CA THR A 49 -11.63 -10.49 -5.69
C THR A 49 -10.98 -11.16 -6.89
N THR A 50 -10.71 -10.42 -7.97
CA THR A 50 -9.90 -10.94 -9.09
C THR A 50 -8.42 -10.99 -8.73
N MET A 51 -7.98 -10.09 -7.86
CA MET A 51 -6.65 -10.09 -7.27
C MET A 51 -6.58 -11.15 -6.16
N SER A 52 -5.37 -11.59 -5.81
CA SER A 52 -5.10 -12.71 -4.88
C SER A 52 -6.16 -12.92 -3.78
N VAL A 53 -6.61 -14.17 -3.62
CA VAL A 53 -7.67 -14.56 -2.67
C VAL A 53 -7.33 -14.34 -1.19
N SER A 54 -6.07 -14.07 -0.83
CA SER A 54 -5.65 -13.81 0.55
C SER A 54 -5.42 -12.32 0.81
N ALA A 55 -6.04 -11.76 1.85
CA ALA A 55 -5.81 -10.36 2.29
C ALA A 55 -4.34 -10.11 2.65
N ALA A 56 -3.62 -11.16 3.07
CA ALA A 56 -2.19 -11.11 3.32
C ALA A 56 -1.33 -10.92 2.05
N LYS A 57 -1.90 -11.13 0.86
CA LYS A 57 -1.18 -11.23 -0.42
C LYS A 57 -1.80 -10.36 -1.52
N ARG A 58 -2.25 -9.14 -1.21
CA ARG A 58 -2.86 -8.25 -2.19
C ARG A 58 -2.55 -6.77 -1.92
N PHE A 59 -2.85 -5.93 -2.90
CA PHE A 59 -2.95 -4.49 -2.76
C PHE A 59 -4.41 -4.15 -2.49
N ASP A 60 -4.67 -3.32 -1.49
CA ASP A 60 -6.02 -3.06 -0.98
C ASP A 60 -6.25 -1.59 -0.67
N ILE A 61 -7.52 -1.19 -0.64
CA ILE A 61 -7.94 0.09 -0.10
C ILE A 61 -8.54 -0.15 1.28
N VAL A 62 -7.96 0.46 2.30
CA VAL A 62 -8.37 0.27 3.70
C VAL A 62 -8.51 1.61 4.43
N TYR A 63 -9.64 1.79 5.08
CA TYR A 63 -9.82 2.75 6.15
C TYR A 63 -9.21 2.17 7.42
N LEU A 64 -8.18 2.81 7.97
CA LEU A 64 -7.48 2.41 9.18
C LEU A 64 -7.76 3.44 10.28
N PHE A 65 -8.53 3.04 11.28
CA PHE A 65 -8.90 3.92 12.39
C PHE A 65 -7.76 3.98 13.40
N SER A 66 -7.41 5.18 13.87
CA SER A 66 -6.39 5.35 14.91
C SER A 66 -6.79 4.61 16.18
N PRO A 67 -5.84 4.14 17.01
CA PRO A 67 -6.18 3.42 18.24
C PRO A 67 -7.06 4.20 19.21
N ASP A 68 -6.98 5.53 19.18
CA ASP A 68 -7.79 6.45 19.96
C ASP A 68 -9.03 7.00 19.21
N MET A 69 -9.29 6.52 17.99
CA MET A 69 -10.43 6.89 17.13
C MET A 69 -10.52 8.39 16.78
N LYS A 70 -9.42 9.14 16.91
CA LYS A 70 -9.39 10.58 16.58
C LYS A 70 -9.20 10.86 15.10
N TYR A 71 -8.63 9.93 14.35
CA TYR A 71 -8.48 10.07 12.91
C TYR A 71 -8.59 8.72 12.23
N VAL A 72 -8.84 8.75 10.93
CA VAL A 72 -8.87 7.58 10.07
C VAL A 72 -8.07 7.87 8.81
N TYR A 73 -7.24 6.92 8.40
CA TYR A 73 -6.57 6.98 7.11
C TYR A 73 -7.35 6.18 6.08
N LEU A 74 -7.68 6.77 4.94
CA LEU A 74 -7.94 6.00 3.73
C LEU A 74 -6.60 5.71 3.08
N SER A 75 -6.19 4.45 3.05
CA SER A 75 -4.86 4.01 2.64
C SER A 75 -4.96 3.04 1.47
N LEU A 76 -4.20 3.32 0.41
CA LEU A 76 -3.81 2.30 -0.56
C LEU A 76 -2.62 1.54 0.04
N ASN A 77 -2.84 0.28 0.34
CA ASN A 77 -2.01 -0.52 1.22
C ASN A 77 -1.63 -1.85 0.55
N GLN A 78 -0.69 -2.59 1.13
CA GLN A 78 -0.22 -3.86 0.59
C GLN A 78 -0.01 -4.91 1.70
N GLY A 79 -0.05 -6.19 1.37
CA GLY A 79 -0.01 -7.24 2.38
C GLY A 79 1.34 -7.36 3.12
N TRP A 80 1.46 -6.80 4.33
CA TRP A 80 2.65 -6.95 5.21
C TRP A 80 3.05 -8.41 5.43
N THR A 81 2.06 -9.28 5.69
CA THR A 81 2.28 -10.69 6.02
C THR A 81 3.04 -11.41 4.90
N PHE A 82 2.74 -11.14 3.63
CA PHE A 82 3.50 -11.69 2.50
C PHE A 82 4.99 -11.37 2.60
N PHE A 83 5.33 -10.10 2.85
CA PHE A 83 6.73 -9.69 2.94
C PHE A 83 7.43 -10.32 4.15
N LYS A 84 6.74 -10.38 5.30
CA LYS A 84 7.24 -11.00 6.52
C LYS A 84 7.57 -12.48 6.30
N GLU A 85 6.67 -13.22 5.66
CA GLU A 85 6.86 -14.65 5.34
C GLU A 85 7.94 -14.88 4.28
N ALA A 86 7.94 -14.10 3.20
CA ALA A 86 8.83 -14.31 2.06
C ALA A 86 10.27 -13.80 2.29
N TYR A 87 10.45 -12.74 3.07
CA TYR A 87 11.74 -12.04 3.18
C TYR A 87 12.28 -11.93 4.62
N GLY A 88 11.52 -12.33 5.63
CA GLY A 88 11.95 -12.33 7.04
C GLY A 88 12.52 -10.98 7.47
N LYS A 89 13.79 -10.97 7.91
CA LYS A 89 14.49 -9.74 8.35
C LYS A 89 14.58 -8.63 7.29
N ASN A 90 14.43 -8.95 6.01
CA ASN A 90 14.47 -7.98 4.92
C ASN A 90 13.08 -7.44 4.55
N ALA A 91 12.01 -7.88 5.22
CA ALA A 91 10.63 -7.54 4.89
C ALA A 91 10.39 -6.03 4.88
N GLU A 92 10.81 -5.30 5.92
CA GLU A 92 10.61 -3.84 6.03
C GLU A 92 11.29 -3.07 4.89
N ASN A 93 12.52 -3.46 4.54
CA ASN A 93 13.26 -2.84 3.44
C ASN A 93 12.61 -3.15 2.08
N ASN A 94 12.14 -4.38 1.88
CA ASN A 94 11.54 -4.80 0.62
C ASN A 94 10.16 -4.16 0.41
N ILE A 95 9.31 -4.14 1.44
CA ILE A 95 8.00 -3.47 1.33
C ILE A 95 8.16 -1.98 1.08
N SER A 96 9.13 -1.32 1.74
CA SER A 96 9.45 0.09 1.49
C SER A 96 9.88 0.37 0.04
N LYS A 97 10.67 -0.53 -0.57
CA LYS A 97 11.06 -0.41 -1.99
C LYS A 97 9.87 -0.57 -2.93
N VAL A 98 8.96 -1.50 -2.64
CA VAL A 98 7.74 -1.71 -3.42
C VAL A 98 6.80 -0.51 -3.28
N SER A 99 6.61 0.03 -2.06
CA SER A 99 5.86 1.27 -1.86
C SER A 99 6.45 2.41 -2.69
N LYS A 100 7.77 2.62 -2.63
CA LYS A 100 8.44 3.68 -3.40
C LYS A 100 8.30 3.51 -4.91
N TYR A 101 8.31 2.27 -5.41
CA TYR A 101 8.04 2.02 -6.83
C TYR A 101 6.65 2.54 -7.20
N TRP A 102 5.60 2.07 -6.51
CA TRP A 102 4.23 2.50 -6.82
C TRP A 102 4.00 4.00 -6.59
N GLN A 103 4.59 4.58 -5.54
CA GLN A 103 4.52 6.03 -5.29
C GLN A 103 5.06 6.88 -6.46
N ASN A 104 6.05 6.36 -7.20
CA ASN A 104 6.67 7.05 -8.34
C ASN A 104 6.01 6.71 -9.69
N THR A 105 5.25 5.62 -9.78
CA THR A 105 4.63 5.16 -11.02
C THR A 105 3.16 5.57 -11.14
N LEU A 106 2.43 5.65 -10.02
CA LEU A 106 1.00 5.97 -10.03
C LEU A 106 0.72 7.38 -10.56
N ALA A 107 -0.11 7.46 -11.60
CA ALA A 107 -0.42 8.70 -12.31
C ALA A 107 -1.73 9.34 -11.82
N ASN A 108 -2.72 8.53 -11.42
CA ASN A 108 -4.04 9.00 -10.95
C ASN A 108 -4.05 9.55 -9.50
N ARG A 109 -2.90 10.02 -9.00
CA ARG A 109 -2.79 10.63 -7.67
C ARG A 109 -3.48 11.99 -7.64
N THR A 110 -4.02 12.35 -6.46
CA THR A 110 -4.60 13.69 -6.21
C THR A 110 -3.79 14.43 -5.16
N ASP A 111 -3.97 15.75 -5.07
CA ASP A 111 -3.28 16.59 -4.08
C ASP A 111 -3.64 16.27 -2.63
N ARG A 112 -4.77 15.60 -2.39
CA ARG A 112 -5.17 15.12 -1.05
C ARG A 112 -4.40 13.87 -0.64
N MET A 113 -3.85 13.11 -1.60
CA MET A 113 -3.08 11.90 -1.34
C MET A 113 -1.63 12.24 -1.00
N THR A 114 -1.15 11.70 0.11
CA THR A 114 0.23 11.85 0.55
C THR A 114 0.95 10.50 0.61
N VAL A 115 2.27 10.55 0.46
CA VAL A 115 3.19 9.40 0.69
C VAL A 115 3.86 9.49 2.05
N ALA A 116 3.50 10.49 2.86
CA ALA A 116 3.98 10.62 4.22
C ALA A 116 3.62 9.35 5.02
N PRO A 117 4.49 8.92 5.95
CA PRO A 117 4.16 7.83 6.85
C PRO A 117 2.84 8.06 7.56
N ILE A 118 2.00 7.02 7.64
CA ILE A 118 0.84 7.04 8.53
C ILE A 118 1.28 6.68 9.94
N ASP A 119 0.56 7.18 10.93
CA ASP A 119 0.82 6.94 12.33
C ASP A 119 -0.38 6.24 12.98
N LEU A 120 -0.17 5.03 13.45
CA LEU A 120 -1.10 4.18 14.18
C LEU A 120 -0.46 3.64 15.46
N THR A 121 0.84 3.91 15.69
CA THR A 121 1.61 3.35 16.79
C THR A 121 1.96 4.37 17.87
N SER A 122 2.00 5.68 17.58
CA SER A 122 2.46 6.69 18.55
C SER A 122 1.62 6.76 19.82
N SER A 123 0.31 6.48 19.71
CA SER A 123 -0.60 6.46 20.85
C SER A 123 -0.57 5.13 21.63
N LEU A 124 0.21 4.15 21.19
CA LEU A 124 0.28 2.83 21.82
C LEU A 124 1.35 2.79 22.91
N LEU A 125 0.98 2.28 24.09
CA LEU A 125 1.91 2.08 25.21
C LEU A 125 2.89 0.92 24.99
N LYS A 126 2.57 0.00 24.06
CA LYS A 126 3.35 -1.20 23.77
C LYS A 126 3.48 -1.39 22.27
N LYS A 127 4.64 -1.88 21.84
CA LYS A 127 4.86 -2.25 20.44
C LYS A 127 3.84 -3.28 19.98
N ASN A 128 3.27 -3.07 18.80
CA ASN A 128 2.37 -4.01 18.14
C ASN A 128 2.81 -4.19 16.69
N ASP A 129 3.45 -5.32 16.39
CA ASP A 129 4.01 -5.62 15.07
C ASP A 129 2.95 -5.66 13.96
N MET A 130 1.69 -6.00 14.30
CA MET A 130 0.60 -6.01 13.33
C MET A 130 0.19 -4.58 12.97
N VAL A 131 0.15 -3.68 13.96
CA VAL A 131 -0.14 -2.25 13.73
C VAL A 131 0.98 -1.58 12.95
N LEU A 132 2.23 -1.84 13.32
CA LEU A 132 3.40 -1.40 12.55
C LEU A 132 3.35 -1.92 11.10
N GLY A 133 2.86 -3.14 10.91
CA GLY A 133 2.63 -3.72 9.58
C GLY A 133 1.73 -2.85 8.70
N TYR A 134 0.66 -2.28 9.26
CA TYR A 134 -0.23 -1.37 8.50
C TYR A 134 0.49 -0.09 8.08
N GLU A 135 1.33 0.49 8.96
CA GLU A 135 2.10 1.69 8.66
C GLU A 135 3.13 1.43 7.55
N LEU A 136 3.91 0.35 7.68
CA LEU A 136 4.96 -0.04 6.73
C LEU A 136 4.40 -0.37 5.34
N SER A 137 3.15 -0.79 5.28
CA SER A 137 2.51 -1.24 4.06
C SER A 137 1.84 -0.12 3.27
N ASN A 138 1.72 1.07 3.85
CA ASN A 138 1.14 2.23 3.20
C ASN A 138 1.93 2.61 1.93
N ILE A 139 1.21 2.74 0.81
CA ILE A 139 1.74 3.28 -0.44
C ILE A 139 1.40 4.77 -0.51
N LEU A 140 0.13 5.09 -0.39
CA LEU A 140 -0.37 6.47 -0.29
C LEU A 140 -1.62 6.50 0.58
N SER A 141 -1.90 7.64 1.17
CA SER A 141 -3.05 7.79 2.07
C SER A 141 -3.65 9.19 2.05
N ILE A 142 -4.86 9.27 2.57
CA ILE A 142 -5.56 10.51 2.92
C ILE A 142 -5.92 10.38 4.41
N ARG A 143 -5.65 11.42 5.20
CA ARG A 143 -6.05 11.47 6.62
C ARG A 143 -7.36 12.24 6.75
N TYR A 144 -8.28 11.70 7.54
CA TYR A 144 -9.48 12.41 7.99
C TYR A 144 -9.45 12.49 9.52
N ASP A 145 -9.41 13.71 10.05
CA ASP A 145 -9.55 13.95 11.48
C ASP A 145 -11.04 13.97 11.86
N LYS A 146 -11.38 13.33 12.97
CA LYS A 146 -12.76 13.18 13.45
C LYS A 146 -13.51 14.51 13.55
N ASP A 147 -12.82 15.54 14.00
CA ASP A 147 -13.39 16.87 14.23
C ASP A 147 -13.35 17.76 12.96
N ASN A 148 -12.83 17.25 11.84
CA ASN A 148 -12.72 17.95 10.57
C ASN A 148 -12.95 17.01 9.37
N LEU A 149 -14.04 16.25 9.41
CA LEU A 149 -14.42 15.38 8.31
C LEU A 149 -14.87 16.21 7.10
N PRO A 150 -14.42 15.86 5.87
CA PRO A 150 -14.92 16.51 4.67
C PRO A 150 -16.35 16.03 4.37
N SER A 151 -16.99 16.65 3.37
CA SER A 151 -18.33 16.24 2.95
C SER A 151 -18.36 14.79 2.44
N ASN A 152 -19.53 14.14 2.51
CA ASN A 152 -19.71 12.79 1.95
C ASN A 152 -19.35 12.72 0.45
N ALA A 153 -19.61 13.80 -0.30
CA ALA A 153 -19.23 13.90 -1.71
C ALA A 153 -17.70 13.85 -1.90
N GLN A 154 -16.94 14.51 -1.00
CA GLN A 154 -15.48 14.46 -1.03
C GLN A 154 -14.96 13.07 -0.62
N LEU A 155 -15.50 12.46 0.44
CA LEU A 155 -15.13 11.10 0.85
C LEU A 155 -15.34 10.08 -0.28
N LEU A 156 -16.46 10.19 -0.99
CA LEU A 156 -16.75 9.35 -2.16
C LEU A 156 -15.78 9.62 -3.31
N THR A 157 -15.41 10.88 -3.54
CA THR A 157 -14.43 11.26 -4.57
C THR A 157 -13.05 10.69 -4.24
N ASP A 158 -12.61 10.84 -2.99
CA ASP A 158 -11.33 10.32 -2.49
C ASP A 158 -11.26 8.78 -2.64
N LEU A 159 -12.36 8.07 -2.33
CA LEU A 159 -12.47 6.62 -2.55
C LEU A 159 -12.39 6.22 -4.04
N LYS A 160 -13.03 6.98 -4.93
CA LYS A 160 -12.97 6.72 -6.38
C LYS A 160 -11.56 6.89 -6.93
N TYR A 161 -10.82 7.91 -6.49
CA TYR A 161 -9.44 8.08 -6.90
C TYR A 161 -8.51 7.01 -6.32
N MET A 162 -8.74 6.54 -5.09
CA MET A 162 -8.04 5.36 -4.57
C MET A 162 -8.28 4.12 -5.44
N LEU A 163 -9.51 3.93 -5.93
CA LEU A 163 -9.84 2.85 -6.86
C LEU A 163 -9.14 3.02 -8.21
N PHE A 164 -9.02 4.22 -8.74
CA PHE A 164 -8.22 4.47 -9.95
C PHE A 164 -6.76 4.06 -9.74
N CYS A 165 -6.14 4.46 -8.63
CA CYS A 165 -4.78 4.04 -8.28
C CYS A 165 -4.66 2.51 -8.11
N LEU A 166 -5.62 1.86 -7.46
CA LEU A 166 -5.62 0.39 -7.32
C LEU A 166 -5.70 -0.30 -8.69
N ASN A 167 -6.55 0.21 -9.59
CA ASN A 167 -6.70 -0.32 -10.94
C ASN A 167 -5.44 -0.11 -11.80
N GLU A 168 -4.72 1.01 -11.62
CA GLU A 168 -3.39 1.20 -12.23
C GLU A 168 -2.42 0.11 -11.77
N ILE A 169 -2.27 -0.09 -10.45
CA ILE A 169 -1.42 -1.17 -9.90
C ILE A 169 -1.79 -2.49 -10.55
N LYS A 170 -3.08 -2.84 -10.53
CA LYS A 170 -3.60 -4.08 -11.06
C LYS A 170 -3.24 -4.28 -12.53
N SER A 171 -3.40 -3.24 -13.36
CA SER A 171 -3.10 -3.29 -14.80
C SER A 171 -1.60 -3.49 -15.11
N GLU A 172 -0.72 -3.13 -14.17
CA GLU A 172 0.72 -3.33 -14.29
C GLU A 172 1.22 -4.63 -13.65
N LEU A 173 0.36 -5.41 -13.00
CA LEU A 173 0.77 -6.69 -12.44
C LEU A 173 1.08 -7.69 -13.55
N ILE A 174 2.19 -8.41 -13.41
CA ILE A 174 2.57 -9.52 -14.30
C ILE A 174 1.51 -10.62 -14.28
N ASN A 175 0.98 -10.90 -13.09
CA ASN A 175 -0.09 -11.86 -12.87
C ASN A 175 -0.92 -11.43 -11.65
N GLU A 176 -2.17 -11.05 -11.86
CA GLU A 176 -3.08 -10.58 -10.78
C GLU A 176 -3.30 -11.64 -9.68
N LYS A 177 -3.15 -12.93 -10.01
CA LYS A 177 -3.32 -14.05 -9.09
C LYS A 177 -2.04 -14.39 -8.32
N ASP A 178 -0.88 -13.94 -8.82
CA ASP A 178 0.43 -14.17 -8.22
C ASP A 178 1.23 -12.87 -8.12
N ILE A 179 0.88 -12.07 -7.10
CA ILE A 179 1.56 -10.80 -6.83
C ILE A 179 3.05 -10.96 -6.53
N GLY A 180 3.50 -12.18 -6.18
CA GLY A 180 4.89 -12.45 -5.85
C GLY A 180 5.82 -12.22 -7.04
N GLN A 181 5.33 -12.50 -8.26
CA GLN A 181 6.08 -12.25 -9.49
C GLN A 181 6.31 -10.75 -9.71
N SER A 182 5.26 -9.95 -9.59
CA SER A 182 5.37 -8.48 -9.70
C SER A 182 6.29 -7.90 -8.62
N ILE A 183 6.18 -8.35 -7.37
CA ILE A 183 7.06 -7.91 -6.29
C ILE A 183 8.52 -8.28 -6.57
N ALA A 184 8.80 -9.52 -6.99
CA ALA A 184 10.15 -9.95 -7.33
C ALA A 184 10.73 -9.11 -8.48
N TYR A 185 9.93 -8.82 -9.51
CA TYR A 185 10.31 -7.94 -10.60
C TYR A 185 10.66 -6.53 -10.12
N ILE A 186 9.79 -5.89 -9.34
CA ILE A 186 10.02 -4.53 -8.78
C ILE A 186 11.30 -4.49 -7.93
N LEU A 187 11.54 -5.51 -7.10
CA LEU A 187 12.75 -5.60 -6.29
C LEU A 187 14.01 -5.77 -7.17
N SER A 188 13.90 -6.45 -8.32
CA SER A 188 14.99 -6.60 -9.28
C SER A 188 15.36 -5.29 -10.00
N LEU A 189 14.38 -4.40 -10.26
CA LEU A 189 14.63 -3.06 -10.82
C LEU A 189 15.44 -2.17 -9.85
N ASN A 190 15.16 -2.31 -8.56
CA ASN A 190 15.94 -1.62 -7.53
C ASN A 190 17.38 -2.17 -7.45
N LEU A 191 17.57 -3.48 -7.63
CA LEU A 191 18.90 -4.09 -7.73
C LEU A 191 19.66 -3.59 -8.95
N SER A 192 19.03 -3.60 -10.14
CA SER A 192 19.68 -3.13 -11.37
C SER A 192 20.05 -1.65 -11.29
N SER A 193 19.17 -0.78 -10.77
CA SER A 193 19.50 0.62 -10.53
C SER A 193 20.61 0.81 -9.49
N LEU A 194 20.68 -0.03 -8.44
CA LEU A 194 21.80 -0.06 -7.49
C LEU A 194 23.10 -0.53 -8.15
N PHE A 195 23.06 -1.55 -9.02
CA PHE A 195 24.21 -2.03 -9.78
C PHE A 195 24.69 -0.96 -10.77
N LEU A 196 23.78 -0.27 -11.46
CA LEU A 196 24.10 0.87 -12.31
C LEU A 196 24.69 2.02 -11.49
N LYS A 197 24.14 2.34 -10.30
CA LYS A 197 24.69 3.34 -9.37
C LYS A 197 26.05 2.93 -8.79
N LYS A 198 26.30 1.65 -8.53
CA LYS A 198 27.60 1.13 -8.07
C LYS A 198 28.65 1.05 -9.18
N ASN A 199 28.23 0.80 -10.43
CA ASN A 199 29.11 0.61 -11.58
C ASN A 199 29.25 1.84 -12.49
N SER A 200 28.81 3.02 -12.04
CA SER A 200 29.05 4.29 -12.74
C SER A 200 29.69 5.23 -11.71
N ILE A 201 30.97 5.60 -11.75
CA ILE A 201 31.55 6.52 -12.75
C ILE A 201 33.09 6.35 -12.90
N GLN A 202 33.80 5.50 -12.13
CA GLN A 202 35.28 5.42 -12.19
C GLN A 202 35.90 4.16 -12.82
N GLN A 203 35.18 3.04 -12.98
CA GLN A 203 35.81 1.80 -13.49
C GLN A 203 35.68 1.56 -15.00
N ILE A 204 34.76 2.25 -15.68
CA ILE A 204 34.56 2.05 -17.14
C ILE A 204 35.51 2.94 -17.97
N ALA A 205 36.03 4.04 -17.43
CA ALA A 205 36.89 4.98 -18.18
C ALA A 205 38.41 4.72 -18.09
N GLN A 206 38.89 3.75 -17.30
CA GLN A 206 40.34 3.52 -17.09
C GLN A 206 40.85 2.12 -17.46
N LYS A 207 40.08 1.30 -18.18
CA LYS A 207 40.57 -0.01 -18.64
C LYS A 207 40.46 -0.28 -20.14
N TYR A 208 40.44 0.76 -20.96
CA TYR A 208 40.82 0.64 -22.37
C TYR A 208 42.29 1.09 -22.55
N PRO A 209 43.20 0.19 -22.94
CA PRO A 209 44.50 0.59 -23.44
C PRO A 209 44.28 1.47 -24.68
N LYS A 210 44.94 2.63 -24.75
CA LYS A 210 45.05 3.37 -26.02
C LYS A 210 45.62 2.41 -27.06
N SER A 211 44.80 1.96 -28.01
CA SER A 211 45.27 1.24 -29.18
C SER A 211 46.19 2.16 -29.96
N ARG A 212 47.48 1.84 -29.95
CA ARG A 212 48.50 2.49 -30.76
C ARG A 212 48.42 1.90 -32.16
N PHE A 213 47.43 2.30 -32.96
CA PHE A 213 47.46 2.03 -34.39
C PHE A 213 48.32 3.08 -35.10
N MET A 214 49.49 2.61 -35.55
CA MET A 214 50.31 3.02 -36.68
C MET A 214 50.02 4.38 -37.35
N LYS A 215 51.03 5.26 -37.30
CA LYS A 215 51.48 6.01 -38.48
C LYS A 215 53.01 6.01 -38.52
N ARG A 216 53.56 5.19 -39.42
CA ARG A 216 54.82 5.38 -40.13
C ARG A 216 54.77 4.55 -41.41
N ILE A 217 54.27 5.17 -42.47
CA ILE A 217 54.92 5.22 -43.78
C ILE A 217 55.05 6.72 -44.08
#